data_AF-A0A442GFC2-F1
#
_entry.id   AF-A0A442GFC2-F1
#
_cell.length_a   1.000
_cell.length_b   1.000
_cell.length_c   1.000
_cell.angle_alpha   90.00
_cell.angle_beta   90.00
_cell.angle_gamma   90.00
#
_symmetry.space_group_name_H-M   'P 1'
#
loop_
_entity.id
_entity.type
_entity.pdbx_description
1 polymer ?
#
loop_
_entity_poly.entity_id
_entity_poly.type
_entity_poly.pdbx_seq_one_letter_code
_entity_poly.pdbx_strand_id
1 'polypeptide(L)' 'MLDDDERRARQEAHWLVKEFGAEAPLYAAMKAEKAIEQKDFGRCARWKRVLEILADSGSARLRRSAAAK' A
#
# COMPACT_ATOMS: atom_id res chain seq x y z
N MET A 1 4.75 -2.98 -18.73
CA MET A 1 4.29 -1.66 -18.22
C MET A 1 3.23 -1.75 -17.12
N LEU A 2 2.60 -2.91 -16.85
CA LEU A 2 1.88 -3.14 -15.60
C LEU A 2 2.78 -3.77 -14.52
N ASP A 3 3.73 -4.61 -14.93
CA ASP A 3 4.66 -5.30 -14.01
C ASP A 3 5.61 -4.35 -13.28
N ASP A 4 5.99 -3.23 -13.90
CA ASP A 4 6.87 -2.25 -13.28
C ASP A 4 6.13 -1.43 -12.21
N ASP A 5 4.89 -1.02 -12.48
CA ASP A 5 4.03 -0.37 -11.49
C ASP A 5 3.65 -1.29 -10.34
N GLU A 6 3.36 -2.58 -10.62
CA GLU A 6 3.11 -3.59 -9.57
C GLU A 6 4.37 -3.80 -8.70
N ARG A 7 5.54 -3.89 -9.33
CA ARG A 7 6.82 -4.04 -8.62
C ARG A 7 7.12 -2.81 -7.76
N ARG A 8 6.87 -1.61 -8.26
CA ARG A 8 7.01 -0.36 -7.51
C ARG A 8 6.02 -0.30 -6.35
N ALA A 9 4.75 -0.64 -6.58
CA ALA A 9 3.74 -0.65 -5.52
C ALA A 9 4.12 -1.59 -4.37
N ARG A 10 4.70 -2.76 -4.66
CA ARG A 10 5.23 -3.66 -3.62
C ARG A 10 6.39 -3.05 -2.85
N GLN A 11 7.36 -2.44 -3.55
CA GLN A 11 8.49 -1.78 -2.90
C GLN A 11 8.04 -0.62 -2.01
N GLU A 12 7.12 0.21 -2.50
CA GLU A 12 6.54 1.33 -1.76
C GLU A 12 5.77 0.82 -0.53
N ALA A 13 4.93 -0.21 -0.67
CA ALA A 13 4.24 -0.83 0.46
C ALA A 13 5.21 -1.36 1.53
N HIS A 14 6.26 -2.07 1.11
CA HIS A 14 7.29 -2.57 2.02
C HIS A 14 8.05 -1.45 2.73
N TRP A 15 8.41 -0.40 2.00
CA TRP A 15 9.08 0.76 2.57
C TRP A 15 8.18 1.48 3.58
N LEU A 16 6.90 1.69 3.27
CA LEU A 16 5.94 2.31 4.18
C LEU A 16 5.74 1.51 5.47
N VAL A 17 5.65 0.18 5.38
CA VAL A 17 5.54 -0.67 6.58
C VAL A 17 6.81 -0.58 7.44
N LYS A 18 7.98 -0.49 6.81
CA LYS A 18 9.25 -0.34 7.53
C LYS A 18 9.35 1.00 8.24
N GLU A 19 8.91 2.08 7.59
CA GLU A 19 9.06 3.45 8.08
C GLU A 19 7.95 3.84 9.07
N PHE A 20 6.70 3.50 8.74
CA PHE A 20 5.50 4.00 9.44
C PHE A 20 4.70 2.89 10.14
N GLY A 21 5.10 1.62 10.01
CA GLY A 21 4.46 0.50 10.72
C GLY A 21 2.96 0.44 10.49
N ALA A 22 2.19 0.60 11.58
CA ALA A 22 0.72 0.56 11.55
C ALA A 22 0.09 1.75 10.81
N GLU A 23 0.82 2.87 10.66
CA GLU A 23 0.34 4.07 9.97
C GLU A 23 0.60 4.04 8.46
N ALA A 24 1.28 3.00 7.96
CA ALA A 24 1.55 2.84 6.53
C ALA A 24 0.33 3.02 5.60
N PRO A 25 -0.88 2.50 5.94
CA PRO A 25 -2.07 2.73 5.11
C PRO A 25 -2.51 4.19 5.07
N LEU A 26 -2.39 4.93 6.17
CA LEU A 26 -2.74 6.36 6.22
C LEU A 26 -1.85 7.17 5.28
N TYR A 27 -0.54 6.94 5.33
CA TYR A 27 0.40 7.60 4.43
C TYR A 27 0.13 7.27 2.96
N ALA A 28 -0.18 6.02 2.63
CA ALA A 28 -0.54 5.63 1.26
C ALA A 28 -1.82 6.35 0.78
N ALA A 29 -2.83 6.49 1.63
CA ALA A 29 -4.07 7.21 1.31
C ALA A 29 -3.82 8.70 1.02
N MET A 30 -3.04 9.39 1.87
CA MET A 30 -2.68 10.79 1.64
C MET A 30 -1.95 11.01 0.31
N LYS A 31 -1.10 10.05 -0.08
CA LYS A 31 -0.38 10.12 -1.36
C LYS A 31 -1.30 9.90 -2.57
N ALA A 32 -2.33 9.04 -2.43
CA ALA A 32 -3.38 8.89 -3.42
C ALA A 32 -4.20 10.18 -3.57
N GLU A 33 -4.64 10.78 -2.46
CA GLU A 33 -5.37 12.06 -2.45
C GLU A 33 -4.57 13.16 -3.15
N LYS A 34 -3.29 13.31 -2.78
CA LYS A 34 -2.39 14.28 -3.42
C LYS A 34 -2.19 14.04 -4.92
N ALA A 35 -2.30 12.79 -5.39
CA ALA A 35 -2.24 12.47 -6.81
C ALA A 35 -3.54 12.86 -7.54
N ILE A 36 -4.70 12.68 -6.89
CA ILE A 36 -6.01 13.13 -7.39
C ILE A 36 -6.02 14.66 -7.54
N GLU A 37 -5.54 15.39 -6.54
CA GLU A 37 -5.41 16.86 -6.60
C GLU A 37 -4.57 17.32 -7.80
N GLN A 38 -3.51 16.58 -8.12
CA GLN A 38 -2.62 16.85 -9.26
C GLN A 38 -3.15 16.31 -10.59
N LYS A 39 -4.31 15.63 -10.60
CA LYS A 39 -4.87 14.91 -11.76
C LYS A 39 -3.90 13.86 -12.35
N ASP A 40 -2.98 13.35 -11.53
CA ASP A 40 -2.07 12.26 -11.89
C ASP A 40 -2.74 10.92 -11.55
N PHE A 41 -3.64 10.49 -12.44
CA PHE A 41 -4.42 9.26 -12.23
C PHE A 41 -3.55 7.99 -12.32
N GLY A 42 -2.42 8.03 -13.03
CA GLY A 42 -1.48 6.91 -13.06
C GLY A 42 -0.83 6.69 -11.70
N ARG A 43 -0.39 7.78 -11.05
CA ARG A 43 0.13 7.74 -9.68
C ARG A 43 -0.96 7.38 -8.68
N CYS A 44 -2.19 7.89 -8.85
CA CYS A 44 -3.32 7.49 -8.01
C CYS A 44 -3.59 5.98 -8.09
N ALA A 45 -3.58 5.39 -9.30
CA ALA A 45 -3.78 3.96 -9.48
C ALA A 45 -2.69 3.13 -8.79
N ARG A 46 -1.43 3.60 -8.84
CA ARG A 46 -0.33 2.95 -8.09
C ARG A 46 -0.53 3.01 -6.58
N TRP A 47 -0.90 4.17 -6.01
CA TRP A 47 -1.17 4.28 -4.57
C TRP A 47 -2.38 3.48 -4.12
N LYS A 48 -3.41 3.34 -4.97
CA LYS A 48 -4.49 2.39 -4.74
C LYS A 48 -3.96 0.96 -4.64
N ARG A 49 -3.06 0.56 -5.53
CA ARG A 49 -2.45 -0.77 -5.49
C ARG A 49 -1.59 -1.00 -4.24
N VAL A 50 -0.85 0.02 -3.79
CA VAL A 50 -0.13 0.01 -2.51
C VAL A 50 -1.09 -0.26 -1.35
N LEU A 51 -2.23 0.44 -1.29
CA LEU A 51 -3.24 0.24 -0.25
C LEU A 51 -3.80 -1.19 -0.25
N GLU A 52 -4.07 -1.77 -1.41
CA GLU A 52 -4.52 -3.17 -1.54
C GLU A 52 -3.48 -4.14 -0.96
N ILE A 53 -2.19 -3.95 -1.27
CA ILE A 53 -1.10 -4.79 -0.74
C ILE A 53 -1.00 -4.68 0.79
N LEU A 54 -1.13 -3.46 1.34
CA LEU A 54 -1.11 -3.22 2.78
C LEU A 54 -2.30 -3.89 3.49
N ALA A 55 -3.49 -3.85 2.88
CA ALA A 55 -4.69 -4.52 3.40
C ALA A 55 -4.55 -6.05 3.39
N ASP A 56 -4.06 -6.64 2.30
CA ASP A 56 -3.84 -8.08 2.17
C ASP A 56 -2.82 -8.60 3.18
N SER A 57 -1.74 -7.85 3.40
CA SER A 57 -0.69 -8.23 4.36
C SER A 57 -1.13 -8.07 5.82
N GLY A 58 -1.99 -7.09 6.12
CA GLY A 58 -2.68 -6.97 7.41
C GLY A 58 -3.61 -8.15 7.69
N SER A 59 -4.43 -8.53 6.71
CA SER A 59 -5.32 -9.71 6.79
C SER A 59 -4.54 -11.00 7.02
N ALA A 60 -3.43 -11.19 6.29
CA ALA A 60 -2.56 -12.35 6.48
C ALA A 60 -1.90 -12.40 7.87
N ARG A 61 -1.55 -11.24 8.44
CA ARG A 61 -1.01 -11.16 9.82
C ARG A 61 -2.06 -11.54 10.85
N LEU A 62 -3.29 -11.03 10.73
CA LEU A 62 -4.40 -11.40 11.61
C LEU A 62 -4.70 -12.90 11.58
N ARG A 63 -4.68 -13.51 10.38
CA ARG A 63 -4.89 -14.97 10.23
C ARG A 63 -3.80 -15.82 10.88
N ARG A 64 -2.53 -15.38 10.83
CA ARG A 64 -1.42 -16.06 11.53
C ARG A 64 -1.52 -15.96 13.04
N SER A 65 -1.93 -14.81 13.58
CA SER A 65 -2.17 -14.64 15.01
C SER A 65 -3.33 -15.49 15.53
N ALA A 66 -4.36 -15.73 14.69
CA ALA A 66 -5.48 -16.60 15.03
C ALA A 66 -5.12 -18.10 15.01
N ALA A 67 -4.17 -18.52 14.18
CA ALA A 67 -3.73 -19.92 14.08
C ALA A 67 -2.66 -20.30 15.13
N ALA A 68 -2.09 -19.34 15.85
CA ALA A 68 -1.11 -19.56 16.91
C ALA A 68 -1.73 -19.61 18.32
N LYS A 69 -3.05 -19.82 18.41
CA LYS A 69 -3.84 -19.85 19.65
C LYS A 69 -4.52 -21.20 19.85
#